data_AF-A0A0Q0XXU8-F1
#
_entry.id   AF-A0A0Q0XXU8-F1
#
_cell.length_a   1.000
_cell.length_b   1.000
_cell.length_c   1.000
_cell.angle_alpha   90.00
_cell.angle_beta   90.00
_cell.angle_gamma   90.00
#
_symmetry.space_group_name_H-M   'P 1'
#
loop_
_entity.id
_entity.type
_entity.pdbx_description
1 polymer ?
#
loop_
_entity_poly.entity_id
_entity_poly.type
_entity_poly.pdbx_seq_one_letter_code
_entity_poly.pdbx_strand_id
1 'polypeptide(L)'
;MRVTLLGTGSADGWPNPWCDCASCAWAREHAVRGQTAVLVDDALLIDCGPDVPRTAARLGVRLSGLRHLLISHAHPDHLGPESLMWRSWSSAAGRPLDVVGPPAALAVCREFLTRWEGTDPTREGSALRFVTALASAEDAGPTAETGPTEEPTAQTGPAGAPLRLGADGAGYLVRPLAARHGDASIGPGVLYDVTAPDGGRLLYGCDTAAPLPAATLAAVAGRAYDVVLLEENNGDRPGFGEHLGLDTFAEVVAELRRRGAVVEGTQVLAVHLSHRNPPGDELGRRLALLGAQAPEDGAVLDLVPRAPLPAVQSPAPAPHLTRPAASPSSATPPPHRVLITGGARSGKSAEAERRLLAEPSVVYVATSVPPDPTAPPDAEWSVRIAAHRERRPAAWTTVETLDLVPLLRSPGPPLLIDGIGLWVAATLDDPELAARTSELIEAWRHTPRRVVAVTDEVGSGVVPPTAAGRRFRDALGRLNAELAAASDEVWQVVAGTAIRLRPRATDS
;
A
#
# COMPACT_ATOMS: atom_id res chain seq x y z
N MET A 1 0.18 -11.89 -18.49
CA MET A 1 -0.81 -12.11 -17.43
C MET A 1 -1.81 -10.98 -17.54
N ARG A 2 -3.09 -11.29 -17.76
CA ARG A 2 -4.17 -10.31 -17.85
C ARG A 2 -4.94 -10.28 -16.53
N VAL A 3 -5.05 -9.11 -15.92
CA VAL A 3 -5.74 -8.91 -14.63
C VAL A 3 -6.91 -7.96 -14.83
N THR A 4 -8.12 -8.43 -14.59
CA THR A 4 -9.35 -7.63 -14.66
C THR A 4 -9.89 -7.43 -13.24
N LEU A 5 -10.12 -6.18 -12.85
CA LEU A 5 -10.70 -5.84 -11.55
C LEU A 5 -12.22 -5.88 -11.67
N LEU A 6 -12.86 -6.89 -11.07
CA LEU A 6 -14.32 -7.01 -11.08
C LEU A 6 -14.98 -6.21 -9.95
N GLY A 7 -14.20 -5.82 -8.95
CA GLY A 7 -14.60 -4.88 -7.92
C GLY A 7 -13.38 -4.40 -7.16
N THR A 8 -13.45 -3.19 -6.62
CA THR A 8 -12.34 -2.51 -5.93
C THR A 8 -12.76 -1.85 -4.62
N GLY A 9 -14.03 -1.99 -4.24
CA GLY A 9 -14.61 -1.45 -3.02
C GLY A 9 -14.57 -2.42 -1.84
N SER A 10 -14.80 -1.88 -0.65
CA SER A 10 -14.98 -2.63 0.60
C SER A 10 -16.27 -3.47 0.60
N ALA A 11 -16.53 -4.18 1.69
CA ALA A 11 -17.68 -5.07 1.87
C ALA A 11 -19.05 -4.47 1.50
N ASP A 12 -19.24 -3.19 1.85
CA ASP A 12 -20.43 -2.38 1.63
C ASP A 12 -20.39 -1.56 0.32
N GLY A 13 -19.32 -1.71 -0.46
CA GLY A 13 -19.02 -0.93 -1.64
C GLY A 13 -18.69 0.54 -1.33
N TRP A 14 -18.38 1.29 -2.38
CA TRP A 14 -18.19 2.74 -2.28
C TRP A 14 -18.79 3.41 -3.52
N PRO A 15 -19.88 4.19 -3.41
CA PRO A 15 -20.55 4.67 -2.19
C PRO A 15 -21.32 3.61 -1.41
N ASN A 16 -21.25 3.69 -0.07
CA ASN A 16 -22.20 2.99 0.80
C ASN A 16 -23.61 3.62 0.62
N PRO A 17 -24.65 2.81 0.34
CA PRO A 17 -25.98 3.31 -0.03
C PRO A 17 -26.74 3.98 1.12
N TRP A 18 -26.32 3.79 2.37
CA TRP A 18 -26.92 4.39 3.57
C TRP A 18 -26.11 5.57 4.15
N CYS A 19 -25.06 6.02 3.46
CA CYS A 19 -24.18 7.07 3.96
C CYS A 19 -24.19 8.33 3.07
N ASP A 20 -24.31 9.49 3.70
CA ASP A 20 -24.28 10.80 3.04
C ASP A 20 -23.01 11.62 3.35
N CYS A 21 -21.92 10.97 3.78
CA CYS A 21 -20.66 11.66 3.99
C CYS A 21 -20.09 12.21 2.66
N ALA A 22 -19.19 13.19 2.73
CA ALA A 22 -18.60 13.83 1.54
C ALA A 22 -17.97 12.81 0.56
N SER A 23 -17.38 11.73 1.08
CA SER A 23 -16.80 10.65 0.28
C SER A 23 -17.85 9.87 -0.51
N CYS A 24 -18.97 9.49 0.12
CA CYS A 24 -20.09 8.85 -0.59
C CYS A 24 -20.78 9.80 -1.56
N ALA A 25 -20.99 11.07 -1.16
CA ALA A 25 -21.62 12.07 -2.01
C ALA A 25 -20.81 12.29 -3.30
N TRP A 26 -19.48 12.42 -3.18
CA TRP A 26 -18.60 12.50 -4.34
C TRP A 26 -18.66 11.22 -5.20
N ALA A 27 -18.53 10.04 -4.59
CA ALA A 27 -18.52 8.78 -5.31
C ALA A 27 -19.81 8.53 -6.11
N ARG A 28 -20.99 8.89 -5.57
CA ARG A 28 -22.28 8.78 -6.28
C ARG A 28 -22.30 9.46 -7.65
N GLU A 29 -21.56 10.56 -7.80
CA GLU A 29 -21.51 11.34 -9.03
C GLU A 29 -20.38 10.92 -9.99
N HIS A 30 -19.40 10.15 -9.52
CA HIS A 30 -18.14 9.93 -10.24
C HIS A 30 -17.76 8.44 -10.40
N ALA A 31 -17.85 7.64 -9.35
CA ALA A 31 -17.37 6.25 -9.35
C ALA A 31 -18.17 5.38 -8.38
N VAL A 32 -18.59 4.20 -8.85
CA VAL A 32 -19.20 3.15 -8.02
C VAL A 32 -18.28 1.95 -8.02
N ARG A 33 -17.87 1.52 -6.83
CA ARG A 33 -16.99 0.39 -6.58
C ARG A 33 -17.75 -0.71 -5.86
N GLY A 34 -17.85 -1.88 -6.47
CA GLY A 34 -18.41 -3.10 -5.90
C GLY A 34 -17.37 -3.88 -5.09
N GLN A 35 -17.82 -4.96 -4.46
CA GLN A 35 -17.00 -5.82 -3.59
C GLN A 35 -15.75 -6.32 -4.30
N THR A 36 -14.61 -6.26 -3.60
CA THR A 36 -13.29 -6.53 -4.19
C THR A 36 -13.20 -7.94 -4.77
N ALA A 37 -12.84 -8.03 -6.04
CA ALA A 37 -12.63 -9.29 -6.73
C ALA A 37 -11.76 -9.11 -7.98
N VAL A 38 -10.94 -10.11 -8.27
CA VAL A 38 -9.92 -10.04 -9.34
C VAL A 38 -9.98 -11.28 -10.23
N LEU A 39 -10.10 -11.07 -11.54
CA LEU A 39 -10.07 -12.13 -12.54
C LEU A 39 -8.74 -12.13 -13.30
N VAL A 40 -8.02 -13.25 -13.26
CA VAL A 40 -6.74 -13.47 -13.90
C VAL A 40 -6.91 -14.40 -15.10
N ASP A 41 -6.45 -13.95 -16.26
CA ASP A 41 -6.50 -14.61 -17.58
C ASP A 41 -7.86 -15.23 -17.94
N ASP A 42 -8.96 -14.62 -17.48
CA ASP A 42 -10.34 -15.10 -17.63
C ASP A 42 -10.60 -16.54 -17.08
N ALA A 43 -9.68 -17.06 -16.26
CA ALA A 43 -9.66 -18.45 -15.82
C ALA A 43 -9.57 -18.64 -14.29
N LEU A 44 -8.92 -17.71 -13.57
CA LEU A 44 -8.78 -17.75 -12.12
C LEU A 44 -9.41 -16.49 -11.50
N LEU A 45 -10.40 -16.67 -10.63
CA LEU A 45 -11.06 -15.59 -9.89
C LEU A 45 -10.59 -15.64 -8.43
N ILE A 46 -10.22 -14.50 -7.87
CA ILE A 46 -9.91 -14.34 -6.45
C ILE A 46 -11.02 -13.51 -5.82
N ASP A 47 -11.69 -14.11 -4.84
CA ASP A 47 -12.91 -13.67 -4.17
C ASP A 47 -14.12 -13.51 -5.10
N CYS A 48 -15.30 -13.74 -4.56
CA CYS A 48 -16.57 -13.76 -5.31
C CYS A 48 -17.75 -13.42 -4.40
N GLY A 49 -17.74 -12.21 -3.83
CA GLY A 49 -18.90 -11.66 -3.12
C GLY A 49 -20.17 -11.61 -3.98
N PRO A 50 -21.35 -11.46 -3.37
CA PRO A 50 -22.65 -11.46 -4.07
C PRO A 50 -22.77 -10.43 -5.20
N ASP A 51 -22.04 -9.32 -5.13
CA ASP A 51 -22.05 -8.30 -6.17
C ASP A 51 -21.20 -8.67 -7.40
N VAL A 52 -20.19 -9.53 -7.23
CA VAL A 52 -19.17 -9.81 -8.25
C VAL A 52 -19.77 -10.36 -9.56
N PRO A 53 -20.69 -11.36 -9.56
CA PRO A 53 -21.31 -11.81 -10.79
C PRO A 53 -22.13 -10.72 -11.51
N ARG A 54 -22.73 -9.79 -10.75
CA ARG A 54 -23.52 -8.68 -11.30
C ARG A 54 -22.62 -7.61 -11.88
N THR A 55 -21.50 -7.30 -11.23
CA THR A 55 -20.50 -6.39 -11.78
C THR A 55 -19.88 -6.97 -13.04
N ALA A 56 -19.50 -8.25 -13.05
CA ALA A 56 -19.03 -8.93 -14.27
C ALA A 56 -20.03 -8.81 -15.43
N ALA A 57 -21.33 -9.03 -15.16
CA ALA A 57 -22.38 -8.87 -16.17
C ALA A 57 -22.50 -7.42 -16.68
N ARG A 58 -22.44 -6.42 -15.79
CA ARG A 58 -22.46 -4.99 -16.15
C ARG A 58 -21.26 -4.59 -17.01
N LEU A 59 -20.09 -5.14 -16.71
CA LEU A 59 -18.84 -4.91 -17.45
C LEU A 59 -18.72 -5.76 -18.73
N GLY A 60 -19.66 -6.67 -18.99
CA GLY A 60 -19.60 -7.59 -20.14
C GLY A 60 -18.54 -8.70 -20.01
N VAL A 61 -18.01 -8.91 -18.80
CA VAL A 61 -16.99 -9.95 -18.51
C VAL A 61 -17.69 -11.30 -18.31
N ARG A 62 -17.17 -12.34 -18.98
CA ARG A 62 -17.78 -13.69 -18.96
C ARG A 62 -17.13 -14.59 -17.92
N LEU A 63 -17.87 -14.96 -16.89
CA LEU A 63 -17.39 -15.93 -15.88
C LEU A 63 -17.51 -17.41 -16.31
N SER A 64 -18.11 -17.71 -17.47
CA SER A 64 -18.23 -19.09 -17.97
C SER A 64 -16.89 -19.77 -18.30
N GLY A 65 -15.82 -18.97 -18.42
CA GLY A 65 -14.45 -19.43 -18.65
C GLY A 65 -13.76 -19.95 -17.39
N LEU A 66 -14.30 -19.65 -16.21
CA LEU A 66 -13.66 -19.92 -14.93
C LEU A 66 -13.29 -21.39 -14.74
N ARG A 67 -12.10 -21.61 -14.19
CA ARG A 67 -11.54 -22.92 -13.84
C ARG A 67 -11.12 -23.00 -12.38
N HIS A 68 -10.75 -21.87 -11.78
CA HIS A 68 -10.34 -21.78 -10.40
C HIS A 68 -11.00 -20.57 -9.73
N LEU A 69 -11.61 -20.80 -8.57
CA LEU A 69 -12.11 -19.77 -7.66
C LEU A 69 -11.30 -19.86 -6.38
N LEU A 70 -10.48 -18.85 -6.09
CA LEU A 70 -9.78 -18.69 -4.83
C LEU A 70 -10.62 -17.82 -3.89
N ILE A 71 -10.70 -18.19 -2.63
CA ILE A 71 -11.49 -17.52 -1.60
C ILE A 71 -10.57 -17.21 -0.44
N SER A 72 -10.44 -15.94 -0.07
CA SER A 72 -9.54 -15.49 0.99
C SER A 72 -10.03 -15.89 2.38
N HIS A 73 -11.33 -15.75 2.65
CA HIS A 73 -11.95 -16.07 3.94
C HIS A 73 -13.49 -16.11 3.82
N ALA A 74 -14.18 -16.37 4.93
CA ALA A 74 -15.62 -16.63 4.95
C ALA A 74 -16.52 -15.38 5.09
N HIS A 75 -15.98 -14.15 5.06
CA HIS A 75 -16.84 -12.97 5.03
C HIS A 75 -17.71 -12.96 3.75
N PRO A 76 -18.95 -12.48 3.85
CA PRO A 76 -19.95 -12.60 2.79
C PRO A 76 -19.55 -11.87 1.49
N ASP A 77 -18.84 -10.77 1.59
CA ASP A 77 -18.36 -9.96 0.47
C ASP A 77 -17.17 -10.58 -0.30
N HIS A 78 -16.60 -11.67 0.22
CA HIS A 78 -15.55 -12.44 -0.45
C HIS A 78 -16.02 -13.83 -0.90
N LEU A 79 -16.98 -14.44 -0.17
CA LEU A 79 -17.39 -15.82 -0.38
C LEU A 79 -18.51 -15.99 -1.41
N GLY A 80 -19.60 -15.23 -1.24
CA GLY A 80 -20.84 -15.28 -2.04
C GLY A 80 -21.22 -16.67 -2.57
N PRO A 81 -21.57 -17.67 -1.71
CA PRO A 81 -21.88 -19.03 -2.16
C PRO A 81 -23.09 -19.10 -3.12
N GLU A 82 -23.96 -18.09 -3.10
CA GLU A 82 -25.05 -17.90 -4.06
C GLU A 82 -24.55 -17.87 -5.51
N SER A 83 -23.33 -17.37 -5.74
CA SER A 83 -22.70 -17.32 -7.06
C SER A 83 -22.48 -18.72 -7.64
N LEU A 84 -22.14 -19.71 -6.81
CA LEU A 84 -21.98 -21.11 -7.22
C LEU A 84 -23.33 -21.76 -7.54
N MET A 85 -24.38 -21.40 -6.79
CA MET A 85 -25.75 -21.79 -7.10
C MET A 85 -26.21 -21.20 -8.44
N TRP A 86 -26.01 -19.90 -8.69
CA TRP A 86 -26.36 -19.30 -9.98
C TRP A 86 -25.58 -19.92 -11.15
N ARG A 87 -24.32 -20.31 -10.91
CA ARG A 87 -23.52 -21.05 -11.89
C ARG A 87 -24.14 -22.39 -12.25
N SER A 88 -24.75 -23.12 -11.31
CA SER A 88 -25.38 -24.43 -11.60
C SER A 88 -26.62 -24.32 -12.49
N TRP A 89 -27.14 -23.11 -12.72
CA TRP A 89 -28.25 -22.83 -13.65
C TRP A 89 -27.79 -22.38 -15.03
N SER A 90 -26.49 -22.42 -15.29
CA SER A 90 -25.89 -21.90 -16.52
C SER A 90 -25.30 -23.01 -17.40
N SER A 91 -24.90 -22.64 -18.61
CA SER A 91 -24.13 -23.51 -19.51
C SER A 91 -22.74 -23.91 -18.96
N ALA A 92 -22.30 -23.32 -17.85
CA ALA A 92 -21.08 -23.69 -17.15
C ALA A 92 -21.28 -24.75 -16.07
N ALA A 93 -22.52 -25.15 -15.73
CA ALA A 93 -22.83 -26.04 -14.61
C ALA A 93 -21.97 -27.31 -14.59
N GLY A 94 -21.86 -28.01 -15.74
CA GLY A 94 -21.11 -29.25 -15.87
C GLY A 94 -19.61 -29.09 -16.15
N ARG A 95 -19.06 -27.87 -16.20
CA ARG A 95 -17.63 -27.66 -16.38
C ARG A 95 -16.90 -27.84 -15.05
N PRO A 96 -15.72 -28.48 -14.98
CA PRO A 96 -14.95 -28.52 -13.74
C PRO A 96 -14.58 -27.12 -13.22
N LEU A 97 -14.72 -26.90 -11.91
CA LEU A 97 -14.29 -25.71 -11.20
C LEU A 97 -13.62 -26.10 -9.88
N ASP A 98 -12.40 -25.64 -9.68
CA ASP A 98 -11.74 -25.71 -8.38
C ASP A 98 -12.24 -24.58 -7.48
N VAL A 99 -12.72 -24.92 -6.29
CA VAL A 99 -13.11 -23.97 -5.23
C VAL A 99 -12.06 -24.09 -4.13
N VAL A 100 -11.20 -23.09 -4.02
CA VAL A 100 -9.98 -23.12 -3.22
C VAL A 100 -10.09 -22.10 -2.10
N GLY A 101 -9.84 -22.49 -0.85
CA GLY A 101 -9.89 -21.54 0.27
C GLY A 101 -9.65 -22.19 1.63
N PRO A 102 -9.67 -21.39 2.71
CA PRO A 102 -9.59 -21.91 4.07
C PRO A 102 -10.75 -22.86 4.40
N PRO A 103 -10.55 -23.85 5.29
CA PRO A 103 -11.59 -24.82 5.65
C PRO A 103 -12.92 -24.19 6.08
N ALA A 104 -12.87 -23.09 6.85
CA ALA A 104 -14.06 -22.38 7.31
C ALA A 104 -14.89 -21.82 6.14
N ALA A 105 -14.25 -21.20 5.16
CA ALA A 105 -14.91 -20.68 3.96
C ALA A 105 -15.52 -21.81 3.10
N LEU A 106 -14.76 -22.90 2.91
CA LEU A 106 -15.22 -24.07 2.16
C LEU A 106 -16.41 -24.76 2.84
N ALA A 107 -16.43 -24.82 4.17
CA ALA A 107 -17.55 -25.37 4.95
C ALA A 107 -18.83 -24.57 4.72
N VAL A 108 -18.77 -23.23 4.78
CA VAL A 108 -19.93 -22.36 4.50
C VAL A 108 -20.47 -22.60 3.08
N CYS A 109 -19.59 -22.67 2.06
CA CYS A 109 -20.01 -23.02 0.70
C CYS A 109 -20.68 -24.40 0.63
N ARG A 110 -20.09 -25.43 1.24
CA ARG A 110 -20.60 -26.80 1.21
C ARG A 110 -21.96 -26.90 1.89
N GLU A 111 -22.14 -26.29 3.05
CA GLU A 111 -23.40 -26.27 3.79
C GLU A 111 -24.51 -25.56 3.00
N PHE A 112 -24.21 -24.38 2.46
CA PHE A 112 -25.16 -23.61 1.65
C PHE A 112 -25.63 -24.42 0.42
N LEU A 113 -24.68 -24.97 -0.34
CA LEU A 113 -24.99 -25.73 -1.55
C LEU A 113 -25.68 -27.06 -1.24
N THR A 114 -25.30 -27.76 -0.16
CA THR A 114 -25.97 -29.00 0.24
C THR A 114 -27.44 -28.75 0.59
N ARG A 115 -27.73 -27.66 1.30
CA ARG A 115 -29.09 -27.26 1.62
C ARG A 115 -29.90 -26.93 0.36
N TRP A 116 -29.26 -26.34 -0.64
CA TRP A 116 -29.95 -25.89 -1.86
C TRP A 116 -30.12 -27.00 -2.89
N GLU A 117 -29.06 -27.74 -3.20
CA GLU A 117 -29.04 -28.78 -4.22
C GLU A 117 -29.56 -30.13 -3.71
N GLY A 118 -29.73 -30.28 -2.39
CA GLY A 118 -30.18 -31.51 -1.74
C GLY A 118 -29.15 -32.64 -1.81
N THR A 119 -27.94 -32.36 -2.31
CA THR A 119 -26.82 -33.31 -2.39
C THR A 119 -25.52 -32.59 -2.05
N ASP A 120 -24.55 -33.34 -1.53
CA ASP A 120 -23.24 -32.80 -1.19
C ASP A 120 -22.48 -32.37 -2.47
N PRO A 121 -21.99 -31.11 -2.57
CA PRO A 121 -21.24 -30.65 -3.73
C PRO A 121 -19.87 -31.31 -3.87
N THR A 122 -19.41 -32.08 -2.88
CA THR A 122 -18.14 -32.85 -2.90
C THR A 122 -18.29 -34.31 -3.30
N ARG A 123 -19.52 -34.74 -3.67
CA ARG A 123 -19.78 -36.10 -4.13
C ARG A 123 -19.02 -36.46 -5.42
N GLU A 124 -18.79 -37.74 -5.63
CA GLU A 124 -18.20 -38.24 -6.87
C GLU A 124 -19.03 -37.81 -8.10
N GLY A 125 -18.33 -37.39 -9.16
CA GLY A 125 -18.96 -36.86 -10.37
C GLY A 125 -19.47 -35.42 -10.28
N SER A 126 -19.26 -34.73 -9.14
CA SER A 126 -19.49 -33.29 -9.04
C SER A 126 -18.58 -32.51 -10.00
N ALA A 127 -19.10 -31.40 -10.53
CA ALA A 127 -18.33 -30.44 -11.31
C ALA A 127 -17.51 -29.49 -10.43
N LEU A 128 -17.77 -29.47 -9.11
CA LEU A 128 -17.03 -28.66 -8.15
C LEU A 128 -15.98 -29.53 -7.44
N ARG A 129 -14.74 -29.06 -7.38
CA ARG A 129 -13.66 -29.68 -6.60
C ARG A 129 -13.21 -28.73 -5.51
N PHE A 130 -13.42 -29.10 -4.25
CA PHE A 130 -13.02 -28.30 -3.10
C PHE A 130 -11.57 -28.60 -2.72
N VAL A 131 -10.74 -27.56 -2.62
CA VAL A 131 -9.29 -27.68 -2.34
C VAL A 131 -8.92 -26.77 -1.17
N THR A 132 -8.37 -27.34 -0.11
CA THR A 132 -8.00 -26.56 1.08
C THR A 132 -6.75 -25.72 0.83
N ALA A 133 -6.81 -24.45 1.19
CA ALA A 133 -5.71 -23.50 1.21
C ALA A 133 -5.46 -22.99 2.63
N LEU A 134 -4.27 -23.27 3.18
CA LEU A 134 -3.84 -22.87 4.52
C LEU A 134 -2.45 -22.22 4.46
N ALA A 135 -2.25 -21.17 5.25
CA ALA A 135 -0.96 -20.49 5.36
C ALA A 135 0.04 -21.30 6.19
N SER A 136 -0.41 -21.99 7.24
CA SER A 136 0.41 -22.85 8.08
C SER A 136 -0.38 -24.07 8.59
N ALA A 137 0.32 -25.10 9.07
CA ALA A 137 -0.30 -26.32 9.59
C ALA A 137 -1.08 -26.07 10.89
N GLU A 138 -0.73 -25.03 11.63
CA GLU A 138 -1.40 -24.62 12.88
C GLU A 138 -2.78 -24.01 12.61
N ASP A 139 -2.99 -23.47 11.40
CA ASP A 139 -4.26 -22.87 10.97
C ASP A 139 -5.34 -23.91 10.59
N ALA A 140 -5.02 -25.21 10.64
CA ALA A 140 -5.96 -26.28 10.32
C ALA A 140 -7.09 -26.45 11.37
N GLY A 141 -6.97 -25.81 12.54
CA GLY A 141 -7.90 -25.97 13.67
C GLY A 141 -7.81 -27.36 14.32
N PRO A 142 -8.43 -27.57 15.50
CA PRO A 142 -8.57 -28.91 16.04
C PRO A 142 -9.47 -29.73 15.10
N THR A 143 -8.94 -30.83 14.58
CA THR A 143 -9.77 -31.85 13.92
C THR A 143 -10.85 -32.25 14.92
N ALA A 144 -12.11 -31.93 14.64
CA ALA A 144 -13.21 -32.46 15.42
C ALA A 144 -13.05 -33.98 15.47
N GLU A 145 -12.99 -34.55 16.66
CA GLU A 145 -13.06 -36.00 16.87
C GLU A 145 -14.36 -36.49 16.24
N THR A 146 -14.26 -36.94 14.99
CA THR A 146 -15.33 -37.65 14.30
C THR A 146 -15.16 -39.11 14.67
N GLY A 147 -16.21 -39.69 15.25
CA GLY A 147 -16.33 -41.14 15.38
C GLY A 147 -16.12 -41.82 14.02
N PRO A 148 -15.91 -43.14 14.00
CA PRO A 148 -15.43 -43.81 12.80
C PRO A 148 -16.54 -43.80 11.74
N THR A 149 -16.42 -42.99 10.69
CA THR A 149 -16.87 -43.28 9.31
C THR A 149 -16.59 -42.12 8.35
N GLU A 150 -15.92 -42.46 7.25
CA GLU A 150 -15.71 -41.75 5.97
C GLU A 150 -14.68 -40.59 5.92
N GLU A 151 -13.62 -40.84 5.14
CA GLU A 151 -12.57 -39.88 4.78
C GLU A 151 -13.16 -38.67 4.02
N PRO A 152 -12.79 -37.42 4.36
CA PRO A 152 -13.21 -36.27 3.57
C PRO A 152 -12.54 -36.30 2.19
N THR A 153 -13.33 -36.25 1.13
CA THR A 153 -12.90 -36.20 -0.29
C THR A 153 -12.22 -34.89 -0.71
N ALA A 154 -11.92 -33.98 0.24
CA ALA A 154 -11.25 -32.71 -0.04
C ALA A 154 -9.75 -32.95 -0.26
N GLN A 155 -9.24 -32.58 -1.43
CA GLN A 155 -7.80 -32.67 -1.71
C GLN A 155 -7.09 -31.59 -0.88
N THR A 156 -6.35 -32.03 0.15
CA THR A 156 -5.58 -31.15 1.04
C THR A 156 -4.17 -30.98 0.49
N GLY A 157 -3.77 -29.74 0.18
CA GLY A 157 -2.35 -29.42 0.01
C GLY A 157 -1.64 -29.41 1.37
N PRO A 158 -0.31 -29.66 1.43
CA PRO A 158 0.44 -29.43 2.66
C PRO A 158 0.33 -27.95 3.04
N ALA A 159 0.07 -27.67 4.31
CA ALA A 159 -0.13 -26.29 4.75
C ALA A 159 1.12 -25.42 4.51
N GLY A 160 0.91 -24.21 4.00
CA GLY A 160 1.96 -23.29 3.56
C GLY A 160 2.69 -23.70 2.27
N ALA A 161 2.40 -24.87 1.70
CA ALA A 161 2.98 -25.30 0.43
C ALA A 161 2.22 -24.69 -0.76
N PRO A 162 2.91 -24.36 -1.86
CA PRO A 162 2.25 -23.94 -3.09
C PRO A 162 1.33 -25.03 -3.65
N LEU A 163 0.09 -24.64 -3.98
CA LEU A 163 -0.88 -25.42 -4.74
C LEU A 163 -0.61 -25.25 -6.24
N ARG A 164 -0.69 -26.35 -6.99
CA ARG A 164 -0.64 -26.32 -8.46
C ARG A 164 -2.04 -26.54 -8.99
N LEU A 165 -2.59 -25.52 -9.65
CA LEU A 165 -3.95 -25.54 -10.21
C LEU A 165 -3.88 -25.62 -11.73
N GLY A 166 -4.64 -26.53 -12.35
CA GLY A 166 -4.62 -26.79 -13.80
C GLY A 166 -4.04 -28.17 -14.16
N ALA A 167 -4.29 -28.62 -15.39
CA ALA A 167 -3.84 -29.93 -15.87
C ALA A 167 -2.33 -29.95 -16.22
N ASP A 168 -1.67 -31.09 -15.98
CA ASP A 168 -0.32 -31.44 -16.43
C ASP A 168 0.81 -30.44 -16.10
N GLY A 169 0.65 -29.64 -15.04
CA GLY A 169 1.69 -28.75 -14.53
C GLY A 169 1.88 -27.43 -15.30
N ALA A 170 1.00 -27.14 -16.29
CA ALA A 170 1.03 -25.92 -17.10
C ALA A 170 0.06 -24.82 -16.61
N GLY A 171 -0.28 -24.82 -15.31
CA GLY A 171 -1.29 -23.94 -14.73
C GLY A 171 -0.75 -22.93 -13.71
N TYR A 172 -1.57 -22.54 -12.75
CA TYR A 172 -1.21 -21.55 -11.73
C TYR A 172 -0.45 -22.19 -10.57
N LEU A 173 0.55 -21.48 -10.06
CA LEU A 173 1.16 -21.77 -8.76
C LEU A 173 0.61 -20.79 -7.73
N VAL A 174 -0.17 -21.28 -6.78
CA VAL A 174 -0.85 -20.47 -5.76
C VAL A 174 -0.28 -20.81 -4.39
N ARG A 175 0.30 -19.85 -3.69
CA ARG A 175 0.73 -20.01 -2.30
C ARG A 175 -0.20 -19.19 -1.38
N PRO A 176 -0.98 -19.84 -0.50
CA PRO A 176 -1.68 -19.15 0.56
C PRO A 176 -0.68 -18.56 1.56
N LEU A 177 -0.92 -17.33 1.99
CA LEU A 177 -0.10 -16.61 2.97
C LEU A 177 -0.98 -16.18 4.14
N ALA A 178 -0.40 -16.04 5.32
CA ALA A 178 -1.18 -15.62 6.49
C ALA A 178 -1.63 -14.17 6.34
N ALA A 179 -2.92 -13.91 6.53
CA ALA A 179 -3.44 -12.55 6.71
C ALA A 179 -3.39 -12.17 8.19
N ARG A 180 -3.35 -10.86 8.48
CA ARG A 180 -3.74 -10.35 9.81
C ARG A 180 -5.21 -9.95 9.74
N HIS A 181 -6.06 -10.97 9.63
CA HIS A 181 -7.51 -10.90 9.61
C HIS A 181 -8.07 -12.30 9.82
N GLY A 182 -9.05 -12.44 10.70
CA GLY A 182 -9.64 -13.73 11.05
C GLY A 182 -10.16 -13.76 12.47
N ASP A 183 -11.26 -14.49 12.68
CA ASP A 183 -11.83 -14.72 14.01
C ASP A 183 -12.57 -16.06 14.07
N ALA A 184 -13.25 -16.35 15.18
CA ALA A 184 -13.98 -17.60 15.37
C ALA A 184 -15.17 -17.78 14.41
N SER A 185 -15.69 -16.70 13.83
CA SER A 185 -16.83 -16.71 12.90
C SER A 185 -16.42 -16.98 11.46
N ILE A 186 -15.23 -16.53 11.04
CA ILE A 186 -14.74 -16.67 9.66
C ILE A 186 -13.55 -17.61 9.48
N GLY A 187 -12.93 -18.06 10.57
CA GLY A 187 -11.67 -18.78 10.55
C GLY A 187 -10.47 -17.89 10.17
N PRO A 188 -9.29 -18.49 9.95
CA PRO A 188 -8.11 -17.73 9.53
C PRO A 188 -8.26 -17.23 8.10
N GLY A 189 -8.00 -15.94 7.87
CA GLY A 189 -7.91 -15.37 6.53
C GLY A 189 -6.57 -15.65 5.86
N VAL A 190 -6.58 -15.75 4.53
CA VAL A 190 -5.37 -15.91 3.73
C VAL A 190 -5.25 -14.84 2.65
N LEU A 191 -4.00 -14.46 2.38
CA LEU A 191 -3.60 -13.71 1.19
C LEU A 191 -3.10 -14.68 0.12
N TYR A 192 -3.03 -14.26 -1.14
CA TYR A 192 -2.58 -15.13 -2.23
C TYR A 192 -1.36 -14.58 -2.96
N ASP A 193 -0.33 -15.41 -3.05
CA ASP A 193 0.79 -15.23 -3.96
C ASP A 193 0.59 -16.17 -5.16
N VAL A 194 0.33 -15.58 -6.32
CA VAL A 194 -0.02 -16.28 -7.55
C VAL A 194 1.09 -16.10 -8.58
N THR A 195 1.56 -17.21 -9.15
CA THR A 195 2.33 -17.20 -10.40
C THR A 195 1.46 -17.79 -11.51
N ALA A 196 1.18 -16.99 -12.53
CA ALA A 196 0.43 -17.37 -13.72
C ALA A 196 1.26 -18.30 -14.64
N PRO A 197 0.62 -19.02 -15.58
CA PRO A 197 1.31 -19.94 -16.49
C PRO A 197 2.42 -19.30 -17.33
N ASP A 198 2.29 -18.02 -17.65
CA ASP A 198 3.30 -17.25 -18.39
C ASP A 198 4.45 -16.72 -17.52
N GLY A 199 4.43 -17.03 -16.21
CA GLY A 199 5.42 -16.60 -15.23
C GLY A 199 5.08 -15.29 -14.53
N GLY A 200 3.99 -14.61 -14.91
CA GLY A 200 3.54 -13.38 -14.26
C GLY A 200 3.22 -13.58 -12.79
N ARG A 201 3.56 -12.62 -11.93
CA ARG A 201 3.46 -12.73 -10.47
C ARG A 201 2.53 -11.68 -9.90
N LEU A 202 1.54 -12.14 -9.14
CA LEU A 202 0.54 -11.32 -8.46
C LEU A 202 0.56 -11.59 -6.96
N LEU A 203 0.56 -10.53 -6.16
CA LEU A 203 0.22 -10.59 -4.73
C LEU A 203 -1.18 -10.01 -4.54
N TYR A 204 -2.08 -10.80 -3.95
CA TYR A 204 -3.40 -10.37 -3.52
C TYR A 204 -3.42 -10.27 -1.99
N GLY A 205 -3.30 -9.04 -1.49
CA GLY A 205 -3.26 -8.67 -0.09
C GLY A 205 -4.52 -7.94 0.37
N CYS A 206 -5.70 -8.56 0.16
CA CYS A 206 -6.97 -8.01 0.66
C CYS A 206 -7.21 -8.46 2.11
N ASP A 207 -7.90 -7.63 2.90
CA ASP A 207 -8.27 -7.91 4.30
C ASP A 207 -7.08 -8.30 5.19
N THR A 208 -6.28 -7.30 5.55
CA THR A 208 -5.13 -7.47 6.43
C THR A 208 -4.76 -6.16 7.12
N ALA A 209 -4.11 -6.25 8.28
CA ALA A 209 -3.54 -5.08 8.95
C ALA A 209 -2.00 -5.03 8.96
N ALA A 210 -1.46 -3.85 9.27
CA ALA A 210 -0.03 -3.64 9.49
C ALA A 210 0.37 -3.96 10.94
N PRO A 211 1.54 -4.58 11.18
CA PRO A 211 2.42 -5.17 10.18
C PRO A 211 1.86 -6.50 9.65
N LEU A 212 2.16 -6.82 8.38
CA LEU A 212 1.89 -8.14 7.82
C LEU A 212 2.54 -9.23 8.68
N PRO A 213 1.97 -10.45 8.75
CA PRO A 213 2.57 -11.56 9.50
C PRO A 213 4.01 -11.84 9.06
N ALA A 214 4.88 -12.19 10.02
CA ALA A 214 6.30 -12.41 9.75
C ALA A 214 6.56 -13.52 8.71
N ALA A 215 5.76 -14.60 8.77
CA ALA A 215 5.81 -15.69 7.79
C ALA A 215 5.46 -15.20 6.38
N THR A 216 4.46 -14.32 6.27
CA THR A 216 4.07 -13.67 5.01
C THR A 216 5.21 -12.81 4.47
N LEU A 217 5.80 -11.95 5.31
CA LEU A 217 6.95 -11.12 4.92
C LEU A 217 8.16 -11.95 4.45
N ALA A 218 8.40 -13.10 5.07
CA ALA A 218 9.45 -14.02 4.64
C ALA A 218 9.13 -14.67 3.28
N ALA A 219 7.87 -15.07 3.06
CA ALA A 219 7.44 -15.75 1.84
C ALA A 219 7.41 -14.84 0.59
N VAL A 220 7.14 -13.55 0.77
CA VAL A 220 7.11 -12.54 -0.31
C VAL A 220 8.48 -11.94 -0.64
N ALA A 221 9.49 -12.17 0.20
CA ALA A 221 10.82 -11.59 0.02
C ALA A 221 11.46 -12.02 -1.31
N GLY A 222 11.97 -11.03 -2.06
CA GLY A 222 12.60 -11.22 -3.37
C GLY A 222 11.67 -11.71 -4.48
N ARG A 223 10.34 -11.76 -4.25
CA ARG A 223 9.40 -12.25 -5.24
C ARG A 223 9.26 -11.34 -6.46
N ALA A 224 9.54 -10.04 -6.31
CA ALA A 224 9.45 -9.04 -7.36
C ALA A 224 8.18 -9.18 -8.21
N TYR A 225 7.03 -8.91 -7.60
CA TYR A 225 5.73 -9.06 -8.25
C TYR A 225 5.60 -8.10 -9.44
N ASP A 226 4.87 -8.53 -10.47
CA ASP A 226 4.46 -7.66 -11.56
C ASP A 226 3.33 -6.73 -11.11
N VAL A 227 2.44 -7.26 -10.27
CA VAL A 227 1.34 -6.52 -9.66
C VAL A 227 1.13 -6.91 -8.20
N VAL A 228 0.86 -5.92 -7.36
CA VAL A 228 0.44 -6.09 -5.96
C VAL A 228 -0.90 -5.40 -5.80
N LEU A 229 -1.93 -6.16 -5.48
CA LEU A 229 -3.20 -5.62 -4.99
C LEU A 229 -3.15 -5.64 -3.47
N LEU A 230 -3.33 -4.50 -2.84
CA LEU A 230 -3.25 -4.36 -1.38
C LEU A 230 -4.46 -3.58 -0.89
N GLU A 231 -5.10 -4.05 0.17
CA GLU A 231 -6.25 -3.33 0.72
C GLU A 231 -5.88 -1.93 1.23
N GLU A 232 -6.78 -0.98 1.09
CA GLU A 232 -6.69 0.34 1.71
C GLU A 232 -8.10 0.79 2.13
N ASN A 233 -8.65 0.11 3.13
CA ASN A 233 -10.05 0.28 3.50
C ASN A 233 -10.30 1.51 4.38
N ASN A 234 -9.44 1.76 5.37
CA ASN A 234 -9.70 2.71 6.43
C ASN A 234 -9.41 4.17 6.08
N GLY A 235 -8.70 4.46 4.99
CA GLY A 235 -8.43 5.83 4.56
C GLY A 235 -7.88 6.71 5.68
N ASP A 236 -8.54 7.85 5.91
CA ASP A 236 -8.22 8.80 6.98
C ASP A 236 -8.92 8.51 8.32
N ARG A 237 -9.75 7.45 8.38
CA ARG A 237 -10.60 7.13 9.54
C ARG A 237 -10.29 5.71 10.03
N PRO A 238 -9.14 5.50 10.71
CA PRO A 238 -8.78 4.20 11.27
C PRO A 238 -9.75 3.74 12.36
N GLY A 239 -9.60 2.49 12.79
CA GLY A 239 -10.38 1.91 13.90
C GLY A 239 -11.64 1.14 13.47
N PHE A 240 -11.76 0.79 12.20
CA PHE A 240 -12.73 -0.19 11.72
C PHE A 240 -11.98 -1.46 11.32
N GLY A 241 -12.19 -2.53 12.07
CA GLY A 241 -11.57 -3.85 11.85
C GLY A 241 -10.04 -3.84 11.83
N GLU A 242 -9.48 -4.99 11.43
CA GLU A 242 -8.04 -5.15 11.18
C GLU A 242 -7.72 -4.78 9.72
N HIS A 243 -7.84 -3.48 9.40
CA HIS A 243 -7.64 -2.97 8.04
C HIS A 243 -6.62 -1.84 7.94
N LEU A 244 -6.03 -1.68 6.75
CA LEU A 244 -5.07 -0.62 6.44
C LEU A 244 -5.78 0.73 6.23
N GLY A 245 -5.21 1.79 6.77
CA GLY A 245 -5.46 3.16 6.32
C GLY A 245 -4.27 3.66 5.52
N LEU A 246 -4.31 4.90 5.02
CA LEU A 246 -3.27 5.41 4.11
C LEU A 246 -1.84 5.35 4.68
N ASP A 247 -1.67 5.64 5.96
CA ASP A 247 -0.35 5.61 6.61
C ASP A 247 0.16 4.17 6.77
N THR A 248 -0.68 3.25 7.24
CA THR A 248 -0.30 1.83 7.41
C THR A 248 -0.18 1.09 6.07
N PHE A 249 -0.93 1.50 5.05
CA PHE A 249 -0.73 1.08 3.67
C PHE A 249 0.66 1.48 3.18
N ALA A 250 1.07 2.73 3.42
CA ALA A 250 2.41 3.20 3.05
C ALA A 250 3.51 2.40 3.76
N GLU A 251 3.34 2.09 5.04
CA GLU A 251 4.27 1.25 5.81
C GLU A 251 4.43 -0.16 5.21
N VAL A 252 3.31 -0.79 4.83
CA VAL A 252 3.33 -2.11 4.19
C VAL A 252 4.03 -2.03 2.83
N VAL A 253 3.74 -1.02 2.00
CA VAL A 253 4.44 -0.81 0.72
C VAL A 253 5.94 -0.59 0.91
N ALA A 254 6.35 0.22 1.91
CA ALA A 254 7.75 0.42 2.24
C ALA A 254 8.45 -0.89 2.66
N GLU A 255 7.77 -1.72 3.45
CA GLU A 255 8.30 -3.03 3.86
C GLU A 255 8.41 -3.99 2.67
N LEU A 256 7.40 -4.05 1.79
CA LEU A 256 7.47 -4.85 0.57
C LEU A 256 8.61 -4.40 -0.36
N ARG A 257 8.88 -3.09 -0.44
CA ARG A 257 10.05 -2.54 -1.15
C ARG A 257 11.37 -2.96 -0.52
N ARG A 258 11.49 -2.83 0.82
CA ARG A 258 12.69 -3.30 1.56
C ARG A 258 12.99 -4.77 1.33
N ARG A 259 11.94 -5.59 1.18
CA ARG A 259 12.04 -7.04 0.96
C ARG A 259 12.28 -7.41 -0.51
N GLY A 260 12.27 -6.46 -1.45
CA GLY A 260 12.34 -6.75 -2.88
C GLY A 260 11.10 -7.47 -3.43
N ALA A 261 9.96 -7.38 -2.73
CA ALA A 261 8.67 -7.87 -3.21
C ALA A 261 8.05 -6.87 -4.19
N VAL A 262 8.17 -5.57 -3.89
CA VAL A 262 7.83 -4.46 -4.79
C VAL A 262 9.13 -3.87 -5.33
N VAL A 263 9.27 -3.84 -6.65
CA VAL A 263 10.47 -3.34 -7.35
C VAL A 263 10.08 -2.29 -8.39
N GLU A 264 11.07 -1.75 -9.09
CA GLU A 264 10.83 -0.79 -10.17
C GLU A 264 9.90 -1.39 -11.25
N GLY A 265 8.79 -0.70 -11.49
CA GLY A 265 7.73 -1.07 -12.43
C GLY A 265 6.75 -2.14 -11.92
N THR A 266 6.83 -2.57 -10.67
CA THR A 266 5.71 -3.29 -10.04
C THR A 266 4.49 -2.35 -10.01
N GLN A 267 3.35 -2.80 -10.50
CA GLN A 267 2.09 -2.06 -10.39
C GLN A 267 1.50 -2.29 -8.99
N VAL A 268 1.39 -1.25 -8.17
CA VAL A 268 0.76 -1.35 -6.83
C VAL A 268 -0.65 -0.75 -6.92
N LEU A 269 -1.66 -1.57 -6.65
CA LEU A 269 -3.07 -1.22 -6.77
C LEU A 269 -3.70 -1.25 -5.37
N ALA A 270 -4.23 -0.12 -4.92
CA ALA A 270 -5.07 -0.06 -3.74
C ALA A 270 -6.47 -0.60 -4.10
N VAL A 271 -6.94 -1.57 -3.33
CA VAL A 271 -8.26 -2.21 -3.47
C VAL A 271 -8.98 -2.22 -2.13
N HIS A 272 -10.19 -2.77 -2.08
CA HIS A 272 -11.00 -2.82 -0.86
C HIS A 272 -11.26 -1.43 -0.26
N LEU A 273 -11.45 -0.44 -1.13
CA LEU A 273 -11.59 0.97 -0.79
C LEU A 273 -12.99 1.27 -0.26
N SER A 274 -13.09 1.87 0.93
CA SER A 274 -14.39 2.33 1.47
C SER A 274 -14.56 3.84 1.43
N HIS A 275 -15.77 4.28 1.79
CA HIS A 275 -16.12 5.68 2.01
C HIS A 275 -15.36 6.37 3.18
N ARG A 276 -14.46 5.67 3.85
CA ARG A 276 -13.52 6.25 4.82
C ARG A 276 -12.36 6.97 4.12
N ASN A 277 -12.17 6.70 2.84
CA ASN A 277 -11.24 7.40 2.00
C ASN A 277 -11.65 8.84 1.68
N PRO A 278 -10.66 9.75 1.48
CA PRO A 278 -10.95 11.14 1.19
C PRO A 278 -11.70 11.27 -0.15
N PRO A 279 -12.63 12.23 -0.27
CA PRO A 279 -13.35 12.49 -1.52
C PRO A 279 -12.44 13.10 -2.58
N GLY A 280 -12.91 13.09 -3.83
CA GLY A 280 -12.22 13.76 -4.94
C GLY A 280 -10.92 13.06 -5.34
N ASP A 281 -10.07 13.82 -6.02
CA ASP A 281 -8.77 13.33 -6.49
C ASP A 281 -7.75 13.13 -5.35
N GLU A 282 -8.11 13.42 -4.11
CA GLU A 282 -7.19 13.38 -2.97
C GLU A 282 -6.69 11.95 -2.69
N LEU A 283 -7.55 10.94 -2.80
CA LEU A 283 -7.13 9.54 -2.66
C LEU A 283 -6.09 9.18 -3.74
N GLY A 284 -6.42 9.44 -5.01
CA GLY A 284 -5.53 9.15 -6.13
C GLY A 284 -4.20 9.90 -6.01
N ARG A 285 -4.24 11.17 -5.61
CA ARG A 285 -3.04 11.99 -5.35
C ARG A 285 -2.16 11.36 -4.27
N ARG A 286 -2.74 10.97 -3.13
CA ARG A 286 -1.99 10.39 -2.02
C ARG A 286 -1.41 9.03 -2.38
N LEU A 287 -2.18 8.15 -3.01
CA LEU A 287 -1.67 6.86 -3.48
C LEU A 287 -0.53 7.02 -4.49
N ALA A 288 -0.63 8.00 -5.39
CA ALA A 288 0.44 8.30 -6.34
C ALA A 288 1.77 8.69 -5.65
N LEU A 289 1.71 9.41 -4.51
CA LEU A 289 2.90 9.71 -3.70
C LEU A 289 3.56 8.45 -3.15
N LEU A 290 2.76 7.41 -2.90
CA LEU A 290 3.21 6.11 -2.41
C LEU A 290 3.66 5.18 -3.55
N GLY A 291 3.51 5.59 -4.80
CA GLY A 291 3.75 4.76 -5.99
C GLY A 291 2.67 3.70 -6.20
N ALA A 292 1.43 4.01 -5.80
CA ALA A 292 0.25 3.16 -5.94
C ALA A 292 -0.85 3.89 -6.73
N GLN A 293 -1.87 3.13 -7.16
CA GLN A 293 -3.01 3.60 -7.94
C GLN A 293 -4.32 3.04 -7.35
N ALA A 294 -5.44 3.73 -7.57
CA ALA A 294 -6.79 3.25 -7.20
C ALA A 294 -7.65 3.04 -8.48
N PRO A 295 -7.32 2.03 -9.31
CA PRO A 295 -8.07 1.74 -10.53
C PRO A 295 -9.55 1.48 -10.25
N GLU A 296 -10.43 1.78 -11.21
CA GLU A 296 -11.88 1.55 -11.10
C GLU A 296 -12.26 0.10 -11.40
N ASP A 297 -13.50 -0.27 -11.08
CA ASP A 297 -14.10 -1.53 -11.50
C ASP A 297 -14.12 -1.62 -13.03
N GLY A 298 -13.69 -2.76 -13.56
CA GLY A 298 -13.52 -3.01 -14.99
C GLY A 298 -12.16 -2.61 -15.56
N ALA A 299 -11.27 -2.01 -14.77
CA ALA A 299 -9.91 -1.79 -15.20
C ALA A 299 -9.22 -3.12 -15.55
N VAL A 300 -8.48 -3.12 -16.66
CA VAL A 300 -7.74 -4.27 -17.16
C VAL A 300 -6.26 -3.91 -17.23
N LEU A 301 -5.42 -4.76 -16.66
CA LEU A 301 -3.97 -4.69 -16.77
C LEU A 301 -3.46 -5.87 -17.59
N ASP A 302 -2.90 -5.58 -18.75
CA ASP A 302 -2.16 -6.56 -19.56
C ASP A 302 -0.67 -6.46 -19.21
N LEU A 303 -0.21 -7.38 -18.35
CA LEU A 303 1.14 -7.40 -17.79
C LEU A 303 2.03 -8.34 -18.58
N VAL A 304 3.21 -7.84 -18.96
CA VAL A 304 4.29 -8.66 -19.53
C VAL A 304 5.13 -9.22 -18.38
N PRO A 305 5.19 -10.56 -18.20
CA PRO A 305 5.97 -11.17 -17.13
C PRO A 305 7.43 -10.74 -17.16
N ARG A 306 7.96 -10.39 -15.98
CA ARG A 306 9.39 -10.10 -15.84
C ARG A 306 10.24 -11.34 -16.04
N ALA A 307 11.44 -11.14 -16.59
CA ALA A 307 12.47 -12.17 -16.55
C ALA A 307 12.75 -12.57 -15.09
N PRO A 308 13.01 -13.85 -14.80
CA PRO A 308 13.33 -14.29 -13.44
C PRO A 308 14.52 -13.48 -12.90
N LEU A 309 14.36 -12.87 -11.72
CA LEU A 309 15.51 -12.33 -11.00
C LEU A 309 16.50 -13.47 -10.73
N PRO A 310 17.82 -13.24 -10.84
CA PRO A 310 18.80 -14.23 -10.44
C PRO A 310 18.54 -14.64 -8.98
N ALA A 311 18.52 -15.95 -8.73
CA ALA A 311 18.18 -16.47 -7.41
C ALA A 311 19.07 -15.86 -6.33
N VAL A 312 18.46 -15.16 -5.37
CA VAL A 312 19.14 -14.77 -4.14
C VAL A 312 19.38 -16.07 -3.37
N GLN A 313 20.64 -16.51 -3.32
CA GLN A 313 21.01 -17.70 -2.56
C GLN A 313 20.60 -17.49 -1.10
N SER A 314 19.75 -18.38 -0.56
CA SER A 314 19.46 -18.41 0.87
C SER A 314 20.78 -18.51 1.64
N PRO A 315 21.02 -17.68 2.67
CA PRO A 315 22.25 -17.77 3.43
C PRO A 315 22.26 -19.11 4.19
N ALA A 316 23.22 -19.97 3.86
CA ALA A 316 23.57 -21.10 4.72
C ALA A 316 24.02 -20.56 6.09
N PRO A 317 23.79 -21.29 7.20
CA PRO A 317 24.25 -20.85 8.51
C PRO A 317 25.78 -20.99 8.55
N ALA A 318 26.50 -19.88 8.43
CA ALA A 318 27.96 -19.84 8.57
C ALA A 318 28.36 -19.23 9.93
N PRO A 319 29.44 -19.74 10.55
CA PRO A 319 29.84 -19.37 11.90
C PRO A 319 30.48 -17.98 11.95
N HIS A 320 30.46 -17.41 13.15
CA HIS A 320 30.96 -16.08 13.51
C HIS A 320 32.27 -15.67 12.83
N LEU A 321 32.17 -14.81 11.81
CA LEU A 321 33.28 -14.01 11.30
C LEU A 321 32.76 -12.62 10.88
N THR A 322 33.56 -11.61 11.22
CA THR A 322 33.32 -10.18 11.09
C THR A 322 32.78 -9.75 9.72
N ARG A 323 31.66 -9.01 9.75
CA ARG A 323 30.88 -8.50 8.60
C ARG A 323 31.64 -7.46 7.76
N PRO A 324 31.97 -7.72 6.48
CA PRO A 324 32.20 -6.64 5.52
C PRO A 324 30.84 -6.08 5.07
N ALA A 325 30.78 -4.77 4.79
CA ALA A 325 29.58 -4.06 4.38
C ALA A 325 28.94 -4.71 3.14
N ALA A 326 27.67 -5.11 3.27
CA ALA A 326 26.85 -5.55 2.15
C ALA A 326 26.63 -4.37 1.19
N SER A 327 26.90 -4.59 -0.09
CA SER A 327 26.62 -3.63 -1.17
C SER A 327 25.12 -3.35 -1.28
N PRO A 328 24.68 -2.08 -1.37
CA PRO A 328 23.27 -1.74 -1.47
C PRO A 328 22.81 -1.90 -2.92
N SER A 329 22.10 -2.99 -3.22
CA SER A 329 21.23 -3.06 -4.39
C SER A 329 19.82 -2.63 -3.98
N SER A 330 19.64 -1.33 -3.73
CA SER A 330 18.33 -0.67 -3.74
C SER A 330 18.43 0.48 -4.73
N ALA A 331 17.72 0.39 -5.85
CA ALA A 331 17.65 1.46 -6.83
C ALA A 331 17.29 2.77 -6.10
N THR A 332 18.21 3.73 -6.09
CA THR A 332 17.93 5.05 -5.51
C THR A 332 16.92 5.73 -6.43
N PRO A 333 15.78 6.23 -5.92
CA PRO A 333 14.80 6.92 -6.76
C PRO A 333 15.48 8.09 -7.49
N PRO A 334 15.04 8.43 -8.73
CA PRO A 334 15.66 9.50 -9.50
C PRO A 334 15.63 10.82 -8.72
N PRO A 335 16.61 11.72 -8.97
CA PRO A 335 16.66 13.01 -8.30
C PRO A 335 15.37 13.78 -8.58
N HIS A 336 14.73 14.25 -7.50
CA HIS A 336 13.46 14.95 -7.59
C HIS A 336 13.28 15.86 -6.36
N ARG A 337 13.10 17.16 -6.60
CA ARG A 337 13.12 18.24 -5.61
C ARG A 337 11.73 18.81 -5.42
N VAL A 338 11.20 18.66 -4.21
CA VAL A 338 9.88 19.17 -3.83
C VAL A 338 10.05 20.21 -2.73
N LEU A 339 9.59 21.43 -2.97
CA LEU A 339 9.48 22.44 -1.94
C LEU A 339 8.03 22.55 -1.46
N ILE A 340 7.82 22.50 -0.14
CA ILE A 340 6.54 22.66 0.50
C ILE A 340 6.59 23.92 1.38
N THR A 341 5.76 24.90 1.06
CA THR A 341 5.59 26.13 1.82
C THR A 341 4.22 26.17 2.50
N GLY A 342 4.08 26.92 3.58
CA GLY A 342 2.79 27.13 4.23
C GLY A 342 2.90 27.82 5.58
N GLY A 343 1.76 28.29 6.08
CA GLY A 343 1.69 28.94 7.39
C GLY A 343 2.06 28.01 8.55
N ALA A 344 2.22 28.58 9.74
CA ALA A 344 2.36 27.80 10.96
C ALA A 344 1.12 26.91 11.17
N ARG A 345 1.34 25.65 11.60
CA ARG A 345 0.28 24.66 11.84
C ARG A 345 -0.61 24.36 10.62
N SER A 346 -0.14 24.65 9.40
CA SER A 346 -0.85 24.35 8.16
C SER A 346 -0.87 22.87 7.79
N GLY A 347 0.02 22.04 8.36
CA GLY A 347 0.18 20.62 7.99
C GLY A 347 1.33 20.33 7.01
N LYS A 348 2.18 21.32 6.71
CA LYS A 348 3.31 21.18 5.77
C LYS A 348 4.29 20.03 6.08
N SER A 349 4.65 19.82 7.34
CA SER A 349 5.51 18.68 7.74
C SER A 349 4.82 17.33 7.52
N ALA A 350 3.53 17.21 7.85
CA ALA A 350 2.77 15.99 7.62
C ALA A 350 2.64 15.68 6.11
N GLU A 351 2.46 16.71 5.27
CA GLU A 351 2.47 16.54 3.82
C GLU A 351 3.85 16.11 3.29
N ALA A 352 4.94 16.64 3.86
CA ALA A 352 6.29 16.22 3.51
C ALA A 352 6.56 14.76 3.89
N GLU A 353 6.11 14.36 5.09
CA GLU A 353 6.23 13.00 5.60
C GLU A 353 5.49 12.02 4.67
N ARG A 354 4.22 12.29 4.37
CA ARG A 354 3.38 11.45 3.48
C ARG A 354 4.01 11.14 2.13
N ARG A 355 4.77 12.09 1.56
CA ARG A 355 5.44 11.92 0.26
C ARG A 355 6.54 10.85 0.27
N LEU A 356 7.04 10.50 1.45
CA LEU A 356 8.17 9.60 1.63
C LEU A 356 7.81 8.38 2.49
N LEU A 357 6.58 8.25 2.99
CA LEU A 357 6.19 7.13 3.87
C LEU A 357 6.43 5.76 3.24
N ALA A 358 6.19 5.62 1.94
CA ALA A 358 6.40 4.36 1.23
C ALA A 358 7.87 4.11 0.80
N GLU A 359 8.80 5.00 1.14
CA GLU A 359 10.22 4.78 0.88
C GLU A 359 10.81 3.76 1.85
N PRO A 360 11.70 2.85 1.38
CA PRO A 360 12.27 1.82 2.25
C PRO A 360 13.11 2.39 3.39
N SER A 361 13.71 3.57 3.17
CA SER A 361 14.46 4.35 4.17
C SER A 361 14.46 5.83 3.80
N VAL A 362 14.55 6.71 4.79
CA VAL A 362 14.58 8.18 4.62
C VAL A 362 15.57 8.78 5.62
N VAL A 363 16.27 9.83 5.20
CA VAL A 363 17.03 10.69 6.11
C VAL A 363 16.21 11.94 6.41
N TYR A 364 15.72 12.03 7.63
CA TYR A 364 14.97 13.17 8.16
C TYR A 364 15.96 14.18 8.75
N VAL A 365 15.99 15.40 8.23
CA VAL A 365 16.88 16.48 8.65
C VAL A 365 16.09 17.54 9.40
N ALA A 366 16.35 17.68 10.69
CA ALA A 366 15.81 18.76 11.50
C ALA A 366 16.84 19.88 11.64
N THR A 367 16.45 21.10 11.29
CA THR A 367 17.32 22.30 11.35
C THR A 367 17.09 23.13 12.62
N SER A 368 16.42 22.57 13.62
CA SER A 368 16.29 23.21 14.92
C SER A 368 17.63 23.25 15.64
N VAL A 369 18.03 24.43 16.12
CA VAL A 369 19.12 24.54 17.10
C VAL A 369 18.58 24.04 18.45
N PRO A 370 19.34 23.20 19.20
CA PRO A 370 18.97 22.85 20.56
C PRO A 370 18.77 24.13 21.39
N PRO A 371 17.75 24.20 22.26
CA PRO A 371 17.59 25.36 23.13
C PRO A 371 18.86 25.59 23.95
N ASP A 372 19.19 26.86 24.20
CA ASP A 372 20.31 27.25 25.06
C ASP A 372 20.24 26.45 26.37
N PRO A 373 21.26 25.64 26.73
CA PRO A 373 21.23 24.81 27.93
C PRO A 373 21.17 25.64 29.22
N THR A 374 21.38 26.96 29.14
CA THR A 374 21.25 27.91 30.25
C THR A 374 19.89 28.59 30.32
N ALA A 375 19.06 28.47 29.29
CA ALA A 375 17.67 28.94 29.29
C ALA A 375 16.73 27.88 29.88
N PRO A 376 15.64 28.28 30.57
CA PRO A 376 14.65 27.33 31.05
C PRO A 376 14.07 26.55 29.85
N PRO A 377 13.96 25.21 29.93
CA PRO A 377 13.47 24.41 28.83
C PRO A 377 12.04 24.82 28.45
N ASP A 378 11.83 25.13 27.18
CA ASP A 378 10.50 25.36 26.62
C ASP A 378 9.76 24.01 26.57
N ALA A 379 8.83 23.83 27.51
CA ALA A 379 8.05 22.61 27.64
C ALA A 379 7.14 22.38 26.42
N GLU A 380 6.59 23.45 25.82
CA GLU A 380 5.77 23.32 24.61
C GLU A 380 6.62 22.86 23.42
N TRP A 381 7.81 23.44 23.27
CA TRP A 381 8.78 23.04 22.24
C TRP A 381 9.24 21.59 22.40
N SER A 382 9.52 21.17 23.63
CA SER A 382 9.99 19.81 23.94
C SER A 382 8.92 18.75 23.64
N VAL A 383 7.66 19.01 24.03
CA VAL A 383 6.52 18.14 23.69
C VAL A 383 6.33 18.04 22.17
N ARG A 384 6.51 19.15 21.45
CA ARG A 384 6.41 19.17 19.98
C ARG A 384 7.50 18.34 19.30
N ILE A 385 8.74 18.41 19.78
CA ILE A 385 9.83 17.57 19.27
C ILE A 385 9.53 16.10 19.54
N ALA A 386 9.09 15.75 20.75
CA ALA A 386 8.77 14.38 21.13
C ALA A 386 7.66 13.80 20.23
N ALA A 387 6.52 14.48 20.12
CA ALA A 387 5.41 14.07 19.28
C ALA A 387 5.81 13.93 17.80
N HIS A 388 6.76 14.73 17.34
CA HIS A 388 7.22 14.69 15.96
C HIS A 388 8.27 13.60 15.72
N ARG A 389 9.07 13.23 16.73
CA ARG A 389 9.94 12.04 16.68
C ARG A 389 9.13 10.76 16.72
N GLU A 390 8.11 10.68 17.57
CA GLU A 390 7.23 9.51 17.72
C GLU A 390 6.45 9.18 16.44
N ARG A 391 6.07 10.18 15.65
CA ARG A 391 5.36 9.98 14.37
C ARG A 391 6.22 9.41 13.24
N ARG A 392 7.56 9.42 13.37
CA ARG A 392 8.44 9.02 12.27
C ARG A 392 8.53 7.49 12.20
N PRO A 393 8.45 6.89 11.00
CA PRO A 393 8.67 5.46 10.84
C PRO A 393 10.04 5.04 11.40
N ALA A 394 10.09 3.88 12.08
CA ALA A 394 11.32 3.37 12.70
C ALA A 394 12.48 3.16 11.71
N ALA A 395 12.17 2.98 10.42
CA ALA A 395 13.15 2.85 9.34
C ALA A 395 13.81 4.18 8.93
N TRP A 396 13.34 5.32 9.45
CA TRP A 396 13.88 6.64 9.12
C TRP A 396 15.03 7.00 10.06
N THR A 397 16.09 7.59 9.51
CA THR A 397 17.22 8.10 10.28
C THR A 397 17.04 9.60 10.49
N THR A 398 17.10 10.08 11.72
CA THR A 398 17.05 11.52 12.03
C THR A 398 18.47 12.08 12.16
N VAL A 399 18.72 13.23 11.51
CA VAL A 399 19.95 14.02 11.62
C VAL A 399 19.57 15.45 12.02
N GLU A 400 20.14 15.94 13.12
CA GLU A 400 19.96 17.32 13.57
C GLU A 400 21.18 18.14 13.13
N THR A 401 21.01 19.04 12.17
CA THR A 401 22.13 19.80 11.61
C THR A 401 21.67 21.07 10.88
N LEU A 402 22.54 22.08 10.86
CA LEU A 402 22.43 23.24 9.98
C LEU A 402 23.28 23.10 8.71
N ASP A 403 24.12 22.08 8.63
CA ASP A 403 25.01 21.82 7.50
C ASP A 403 24.32 20.92 6.46
N LEU A 404 23.48 21.54 5.64
CA LEU A 404 22.63 20.86 4.65
C LEU A 404 23.39 20.48 3.38
N VAL A 405 24.47 21.19 3.05
CA VAL A 405 25.17 21.07 1.76
C VAL A 405 25.80 19.68 1.56
N PRO A 406 26.54 19.10 2.53
CA PRO A 406 27.10 17.75 2.36
C PRO A 406 26.03 16.67 2.17
N LEU A 407 24.89 16.81 2.86
CA LEU A 407 23.76 15.89 2.74
C LEU A 407 23.12 15.93 1.35
N LEU A 408 23.00 17.14 0.78
CA LEU A 408 22.45 17.37 -0.56
C LEU A 408 23.42 16.95 -1.68
N ARG A 409 24.73 17.12 -1.51
CA ARG A 409 25.73 16.77 -2.55
C ARG A 409 26.03 15.27 -2.60
N SER A 410 25.95 14.57 -1.48
CA SER A 410 26.29 13.14 -1.40
C SER A 410 25.13 12.26 -1.88
N PRO A 411 25.37 11.12 -2.55
CA PRO A 411 24.32 10.14 -2.83
C PRO A 411 23.80 9.49 -1.52
N GLY A 412 22.55 9.02 -1.52
CA GLY A 412 21.95 8.35 -0.38
C GLY A 412 20.43 8.21 -0.47
N PRO A 413 19.77 7.75 0.61
CA PRO A 413 18.30 7.63 0.68
C PRO A 413 17.58 8.95 0.38
N PRO A 414 16.26 9.00 0.15
CA PRO A 414 15.53 10.27 0.12
C PRO A 414 15.77 11.15 1.35
N LEU A 415 15.76 12.48 1.16
CA LEU A 415 15.88 13.48 2.22
C LEU A 415 14.55 14.17 2.49
N LEU A 416 14.23 14.34 3.76
CA LEU A 416 13.21 15.28 4.22
C LEU A 416 13.90 16.37 5.04
N ILE A 417 13.95 17.60 4.53
CA ILE A 417 14.50 18.75 5.26
C ILE A 417 13.33 19.53 5.87
N ASP A 418 13.19 19.52 7.19
CA ASP A 418 12.13 20.26 7.87
C ASP A 418 12.70 21.42 8.67
N GLY A 419 12.29 22.63 8.28
CA GLY A 419 12.67 23.86 8.94
C GLY A 419 13.65 24.73 8.16
N ILE A 420 13.46 24.95 6.85
CA ILE A 420 14.23 25.99 6.13
C ILE A 420 14.10 27.36 6.84
N GLY A 421 12.92 27.67 7.40
CA GLY A 421 12.72 28.85 8.24
C GLY A 421 13.61 28.86 9.50
N LEU A 422 13.76 27.72 10.19
CA LEU A 422 14.64 27.59 11.35
C LEU A 422 16.12 27.74 10.96
N TRP A 423 16.52 27.22 9.81
CA TRP A 423 17.86 27.38 9.27
C TRP A 423 18.18 28.86 9.01
N VAL A 424 17.26 29.62 8.39
CA VAL A 424 17.43 31.07 8.18
C VAL A 424 17.49 31.80 9.52
N ALA A 425 16.63 31.45 10.48
CA ALA A 425 16.64 32.08 11.80
C ALA A 425 17.98 31.88 12.52
N ALA A 426 18.54 30.68 12.46
CA ALA A 426 19.82 30.34 13.08
C ALA A 426 21.03 30.99 12.41
N THR A 427 20.91 31.43 11.16
CA THR A 427 22.00 31.99 10.35
C THR A 427 21.80 33.47 10.01
N LEU A 428 20.76 34.11 10.54
CA LEU A 428 20.34 35.46 10.11
C LEU A 428 21.40 36.54 10.35
N ASP A 429 22.16 36.41 11.43
CA ASP A 429 23.21 37.35 11.83
C ASP A 429 24.61 36.89 11.41
N ASP A 430 24.71 35.83 10.61
CA ASP A 430 25.94 35.38 9.97
C ASP A 430 26.32 36.36 8.84
N PRO A 431 27.52 37.00 8.87
CA PRO A 431 27.96 37.87 7.77
C PRO A 431 28.08 37.13 6.43
N GLU A 432 28.21 35.80 6.44
CA GLU A 432 28.32 34.95 5.27
C GLU A 432 26.97 34.38 4.79
N LEU A 433 25.84 34.81 5.36
CA LEU A 433 24.50 34.31 5.02
C LEU A 433 24.25 34.25 3.50
N ALA A 434 24.65 35.28 2.75
CA ALA A 434 24.49 35.31 1.31
C ALA A 434 25.29 34.21 0.58
N ALA A 435 26.52 33.94 1.03
CA ALA A 435 27.36 32.87 0.48
C ALA A 435 26.77 31.49 0.85
N ARG A 436 26.33 31.31 2.10
CA ARG A 436 25.68 30.07 2.57
C ARG A 436 24.37 29.78 1.84
N THR A 437 23.55 30.80 1.59
CA THR A 437 22.33 30.68 0.77
C THR A 437 22.69 30.26 -0.66
N SER A 438 23.68 30.90 -1.28
CA SER A 438 24.11 30.57 -2.65
C SER A 438 24.59 29.12 -2.75
N GLU A 439 25.39 28.66 -1.78
CA GLU A 439 25.87 27.27 -1.74
C GLU A 439 24.74 26.26 -1.52
N LEU A 440 23.78 26.57 -0.63
CA LEU A 440 22.59 25.75 -0.41
C LEU A 440 21.77 25.60 -1.70
N ILE A 441 21.56 26.69 -2.44
CA ILE A 441 20.84 26.67 -3.72
C ILE A 441 21.59 25.84 -4.77
N GLU A 442 22.92 25.98 -4.86
CA GLU A 442 23.73 25.17 -5.77
C GLU A 442 23.64 23.68 -5.43
N ALA A 443 23.76 23.33 -4.15
CA ALA A 443 23.64 21.96 -3.67
C ALA A 443 22.23 21.40 -3.91
N TRP A 444 21.19 22.21 -3.71
CA TRP A 444 19.81 21.85 -4.03
C TRP A 444 19.64 21.54 -5.52
N ARG A 445 20.14 22.40 -6.42
CA ARG A 445 20.02 22.21 -7.88
C ARG A 445 20.64 20.89 -8.36
N HIS A 446 21.79 20.51 -7.80
CA HIS A 446 22.58 19.37 -8.26
C HIS A 446 22.45 18.13 -7.38
N THR A 447 21.52 18.11 -6.42
CA THR A 447 21.36 16.95 -5.55
C THR A 447 21.04 15.69 -6.35
N PRO A 448 21.75 14.57 -6.12
CA PRO A 448 21.45 13.30 -6.77
C PRO A 448 20.29 12.55 -6.08
N ARG A 449 19.74 13.11 -4.99
CA ARG A 449 18.73 12.47 -4.14
C ARG A 449 17.34 12.97 -4.50
N ARG A 450 16.33 12.17 -4.17
CA ARG A 450 14.96 12.67 -3.96
C ARG A 450 14.96 13.51 -2.67
N VAL A 451 14.49 14.75 -2.74
CA VAL A 451 14.48 15.69 -1.60
C VAL A 451 13.14 16.38 -1.47
N VAL A 452 12.59 16.40 -0.26
CA VAL A 452 11.40 17.17 0.12
C VAL A 452 11.82 18.17 1.19
N ALA A 453 11.66 19.47 0.94
CA ALA A 453 11.97 20.52 1.91
C ALA A 453 10.72 21.26 2.37
N VAL A 454 10.68 21.60 3.66
CA VAL A 454 9.59 22.33 4.31
C VAL A 454 10.08 23.71 4.72
N THR A 455 9.33 24.73 4.29
CA THR A 455 9.59 26.12 4.62
C THR A 455 8.32 26.84 5.09
N ASP A 456 8.49 27.93 5.83
CA ASP A 456 7.38 28.76 6.30
C ASP A 456 7.01 29.83 5.27
N GLU A 457 5.70 30.03 5.07
CA GLU A 457 5.18 31.17 4.33
C GLU A 457 4.94 32.35 5.30
N VAL A 458 5.91 33.26 5.36
CA VAL A 458 5.89 34.44 6.25
C VAL A 458 5.57 35.74 5.53
N GLY A 459 5.55 35.74 4.19
CA GLY A 459 5.27 36.91 3.36
C GLY A 459 3.78 37.27 3.31
N SER A 460 2.91 36.29 3.50
CA SER A 460 1.44 36.47 3.51
C SER A 460 0.87 37.05 4.82
N GLY A 461 1.73 37.36 5.80
CA GLY A 461 1.35 37.93 7.10
C GLY A 461 1.56 39.45 7.22
N VAL A 462 1.30 39.99 8.41
CA VAL A 462 1.55 41.41 8.71
C VAL A 462 3.06 41.70 8.69
N VAL A 463 3.45 42.91 8.28
CA VAL A 463 4.83 43.37 8.34
C VAL A 463 5.35 43.30 9.79
N PRO A 464 6.46 42.59 10.06
CA PRO A 464 6.98 42.48 11.42
C PRO A 464 7.34 43.86 12.02
N PRO A 465 7.00 44.11 13.30
CA PRO A 465 7.26 45.40 13.94
C PRO A 465 8.77 45.63 14.17
N THR A 466 9.56 44.56 14.32
CA THR A 466 11.00 44.63 14.61
C THR A 466 11.85 44.60 13.34
N ALA A 467 13.03 45.24 13.39
CA ALA A 467 13.99 45.20 12.29
C ALA A 467 14.49 43.77 12.01
N ALA A 468 14.76 42.99 13.05
CA ALA A 468 15.14 41.58 12.93
C ALA A 468 14.05 40.75 12.24
N GLY A 469 12.77 40.95 12.59
CA GLY A 469 11.66 40.26 11.95
C GLY A 469 11.52 40.60 10.47
N ARG A 470 11.72 41.87 10.08
CA ARG A 470 11.73 42.28 8.66
C ARG A 470 12.91 41.64 7.90
N ARG A 471 14.12 41.67 8.48
CA ARG A 471 15.30 40.98 7.90
C ARG A 471 15.05 39.49 7.69
N PHE A 472 14.50 38.81 8.69
CA PHE A 472 14.15 37.39 8.62
C PHE A 472 13.14 37.11 7.50
N ARG A 473 12.01 37.83 7.49
CA ARG A 473 10.95 37.68 6.48
C ARG A 473 11.51 37.87 5.07
N ASP A 474 12.30 38.91 4.86
CA ASP A 474 12.83 39.24 3.54
C ASP A 474 13.91 38.23 3.10
N ALA A 475 14.74 37.73 4.03
CA ALA A 475 15.72 36.68 3.76
C ALA A 475 15.06 35.34 3.41
N LEU A 476 14.09 34.89 4.23
CA LEU A 476 13.35 33.65 3.98
C LEU A 476 12.55 33.73 2.68
N GLY A 477 11.93 34.87 2.38
CA GLY A 477 11.19 35.08 1.14
C GLY A 477 12.08 34.94 -0.11
N ARG A 478 13.28 35.52 -0.10
CA ARG A 478 14.26 35.35 -1.20
C ARG A 478 14.71 33.90 -1.35
N LEU A 479 15.10 33.25 -0.26
CA LEU A 479 15.51 31.85 -0.27
C LEU A 479 14.39 30.93 -0.79
N ASN A 480 13.14 31.15 -0.34
CA ASN A 480 11.98 30.38 -0.80
C ASN A 480 11.78 30.53 -2.31
N ALA A 481 11.91 31.75 -2.85
CA ALA A 481 11.79 32.00 -4.29
C ALA A 481 12.90 31.28 -5.09
N GLU A 482 14.14 31.31 -4.61
CA GLU A 482 15.27 30.64 -5.26
C GLU A 482 15.17 29.11 -5.20
N LEU A 483 14.77 28.55 -4.05
CA LEU A 483 14.49 27.11 -3.90
C LEU A 483 13.33 26.69 -4.80
N ALA A 484 12.27 27.49 -4.86
CA ALA A 484 11.10 27.21 -5.70
C ALA A 484 11.48 27.17 -7.19
N ALA A 485 12.29 28.13 -7.65
CA ALA A 485 12.79 28.17 -9.02
C ALA A 485 13.69 26.97 -9.36
N ALA A 486 14.43 26.44 -8.37
CA ALA A 486 15.30 25.28 -8.51
C ALA A 486 14.63 23.93 -8.20
N SER A 487 13.35 23.91 -7.85
CA SER A 487 12.61 22.69 -7.55
C SER A 487 11.92 22.12 -8.79
N ASP A 488 11.55 20.84 -8.73
CA ASP A 488 10.70 20.19 -9.75
C ASP A 488 9.22 20.39 -9.41
N GLU A 489 8.89 20.43 -8.11
CA GLU A 489 7.54 20.74 -7.62
C GLU A 489 7.56 21.78 -6.50
N VAL A 490 6.53 22.64 -6.49
CA VAL A 490 6.30 23.58 -5.39
C VAL A 490 4.85 23.46 -4.94
N TRP A 491 4.65 23.29 -3.65
CA TRP A 491 3.35 23.11 -3.03
C TRP A 491 3.13 24.11 -1.90
N GLN A 492 1.91 24.62 -1.79
CA GLN A 492 1.46 25.38 -0.65
C GLN A 492 0.51 24.52 0.18
N VAL A 493 0.68 24.49 1.49
CA VAL A 493 -0.25 23.81 2.40
C VAL A 493 -1.05 24.84 3.19
N VAL A 494 -2.38 24.72 3.15
CA VAL A 494 -3.34 25.56 3.86
C VAL A 494 -4.39 24.67 4.50
N ALA A 495 -4.57 24.78 5.82
CA ALA A 495 -5.54 23.98 6.58
C ALA A 495 -5.48 22.46 6.28
N GLY A 496 -4.27 21.91 6.18
CA GLY A 496 -4.03 20.49 5.86
C GLY A 496 -4.12 20.13 4.37
N THR A 497 -4.57 21.06 3.53
CA THR A 497 -4.77 20.83 2.09
C THR A 497 -3.53 21.26 1.31
N ALA A 498 -2.99 20.36 0.48
CA ALA A 498 -1.84 20.62 -0.37
C ALA A 498 -2.28 21.13 -1.75
N ILE A 499 -1.83 22.32 -2.13
CA ILE A 499 -2.13 22.98 -3.39
C ILE A 499 -0.84 23.05 -4.21
N ARG A 500 -0.87 22.53 -5.44
CA ARG A 500 0.28 22.60 -6.35
C ARG A 500 0.36 24.02 -6.93
N LEU A 501 1.51 24.69 -6.77
CA LEU A 501 1.69 26.06 -7.27
C LEU A 501 2.14 26.12 -8.74
N ARG A 502 2.69 25.03 -9.27
CA ARG A 502 3.08 24.91 -10.70
C ARG A 502 2.36 23.72 -11.35
N PRO A 503 1.61 23.90 -12.44
CA PRO A 503 0.94 22.79 -13.14
C PRO A 503 1.96 21.79 -13.71
N ARG A 504 1.56 20.53 -13.95
CA ARG A 504 2.40 19.61 -14.73
C ARG A 504 2.38 20.04 -16.19
N ALA A 505 3.46 19.76 -16.92
CA ALA A 505 3.50 19.97 -18.37
C ALA A 505 2.42 19.19 -19.15
N THR A 506 1.73 18.24 -18.49
CA THR A 506 0.64 17.42 -19.04
C THR A 506 -0.76 17.91 -18.67
N ASP A 507 -0.89 18.97 -17.86
CA ASP A 507 -2.18 19.50 -17.38
C ASP A 507 -2.73 20.63 -18.28
N SER A 508 -2.20 20.79 -19.50
CA SER A 508 -2.56 21.83 -20.48
C SER A 508 -3.12 21.28 -21.78
#